data_AF-A0A060CH50-F1
#
_entry.id   AF-A0A060CH50-F1
#
_cell.length_a   1.000
_cell.length_b   1.000
_cell.length_c   1.000
_cell.angle_alpha   90.00
_cell.angle_beta   90.00
_cell.angle_gamma   90.00
#
_symmetry.space_group_name_H-M   'P 1'
#
loop_
_entity.id
_entity.type
_entity.pdbx_description
1 polymer ?
#
loop_
_entity_poly.entity_id
_entity_poly.type
_entity_poly.pdbx_seq_one_letter_code
_entity_poly.pdbx_strand_id
1 'polypeptide(L)'
;MAEDQWRMGFHIMPRSGIFNAPLAFNQTDSNYQLHCQKIPSNGAQDTEWIHMSSPNLVYWHYENNDNSQISPDNHDVYDQGILAR
;
A
#
# COMPACT_ATOMS: atom_id res chain seq x y z
N MET A 1 -15.22 17.41 2.03
CA MET A 1 -14.88 16.23 2.84
C MET A 1 -15.11 16.63 4.29
N ALA A 2 -15.92 15.89 5.05
CA ALA A 2 -16.12 16.20 6.48
C ALA A 2 -14.76 16.14 7.21
N GLU A 3 -14.53 17.04 8.17
CA GLU A 3 -13.34 16.97 9.03
C GLU A 3 -13.42 15.70 9.88
N ASP A 4 -12.75 14.64 9.40
CA ASP A 4 -12.58 13.41 10.15
C ASP A 4 -11.49 13.64 11.21
N GLN A 5 -11.91 13.89 12.45
CA GLN A 5 -11.01 14.11 13.59
C GLN A 5 -10.10 12.91 13.90
N TRP A 6 -10.40 11.73 13.35
CA TRP A 6 -9.62 10.50 13.54
C TRP A 6 -8.64 10.23 12.39
N ARG A 7 -8.62 11.08 11.35
CA ARG A 7 -7.59 11.02 10.31
C ARG A 7 -6.21 11.23 10.93
N MET A 8 -5.29 10.33 10.60
CA MET A 8 -3.91 10.41 11.04
C MET A 8 -3.16 11.46 10.19
N GLY A 9 -2.58 12.46 10.85
CA GLY A 9 -1.85 13.55 10.17
C GLY A 9 -0.43 13.18 9.72
N PHE A 10 0.15 12.13 10.30
CA PHE A 10 1.56 11.76 10.10
C PHE A 10 1.78 10.23 10.06
N HIS A 11 0.71 9.46 9.87
CA HIS A 11 0.79 8.03 9.64
C HIS A 11 0.18 7.68 8.28
N ILE A 12 0.63 6.57 7.72
CA ILE A 12 0.09 6.03 6.48
C ILE A 12 -1.37 5.61 6.73
N MET A 13 -2.26 6.06 5.84
CA MET A 13 -3.64 5.61 5.79
C MET A 13 -4.22 5.77 4.39
N PRO A 14 -5.11 4.87 3.97
CA PRO A 14 -5.68 4.92 2.63
C PRO A 14 -6.52 6.19 2.47
N ARG A 15 -6.64 6.71 1.25
CA ARG A 15 -7.56 7.82 0.95
C ARG A 15 -9.02 7.45 1.24
N SER A 16 -9.38 6.18 1.07
CA SER A 16 -10.68 5.59 1.44
C SER A 16 -10.55 4.07 1.62
N GLY A 17 -11.52 3.43 2.28
CA GLY A 17 -11.52 1.97 2.48
C GLY A 17 -10.72 1.53 3.69
N ILE A 18 -10.43 0.23 3.76
CA ILE A 18 -9.74 -0.43 4.90
C ILE A 18 -8.32 -0.79 4.49
N PHE A 19 -7.38 -0.56 5.38
CA PHE A 19 -5.97 -0.89 5.21
C PHE A 19 -5.62 -2.17 5.95
N ASN A 20 -5.04 -3.14 5.25
CA ASN A 20 -4.52 -4.37 5.83
C ASN A 20 -3.00 -4.28 6.01
N ALA A 21 -2.39 -5.38 6.47
CA ALA A 21 -0.98 -5.45 6.81
C ALA A 21 -0.05 -5.02 5.65
N PRO A 22 1.13 -4.45 5.97
CA PRO A 22 2.19 -4.25 4.98
C PRO A 22 2.67 -5.62 4.47
N LEU A 23 2.66 -5.81 3.15
CA LEU A 23 2.99 -7.10 2.54
C LEU A 23 4.39 -7.14 1.94
N ALA A 24 4.91 -5.99 1.48
CA ALA A 24 6.27 -5.91 0.99
C ALA A 24 6.88 -4.54 1.29
N PHE A 25 7.92 -4.55 2.13
CA PHE A 25 8.68 -3.38 2.49
C PHE A 25 10.15 -3.60 2.12
N ASN A 26 10.72 -2.72 1.30
CA ASN A 26 12.12 -2.78 0.90
C ASN A 26 12.69 -1.38 0.68
N GLN A 27 14.01 -1.30 0.46
CA GLN A 27 14.68 -0.09 0.01
C GLN A 27 15.36 -0.39 -1.32
N THR A 28 15.02 0.39 -2.35
CA THR A 28 15.56 0.27 -3.72
C THR A 28 15.84 1.68 -4.26
N ASP A 29 16.99 1.88 -4.90
CA ASP A 29 17.39 3.18 -5.48
C ASP A 29 17.26 4.36 -4.52
N SER A 30 17.74 4.17 -3.28
CA SER A 30 17.68 5.15 -2.19
C SER A 30 16.26 5.57 -1.76
N ASN A 31 15.22 4.84 -2.21
CA ASN A 31 13.84 5.06 -1.80
C ASN A 31 13.29 3.82 -1.08
N TYR A 32 12.50 4.06 -0.04
CA TYR A 32 11.73 3.03 0.62
C TYR A 32 10.47 2.76 -0.18
N GLN A 33 10.21 1.49 -0.45
CA GLN A 33 9.05 1.00 -1.17
C GLN A 33 8.16 0.25 -0.18
N LEU A 34 6.86 0.54 -0.21
CA LEU A 34 5.87 -0.12 0.63
C LEU A 34 4.66 -0.52 -0.21
N HIS A 35 4.38 -1.82 -0.22
CA HIS A 35 3.16 -2.38 -0.76
C HIS A 35 2.23 -2.80 0.37
N CYS A 36 0.97 -2.38 0.27
CA CYS A 36 -0.06 -2.71 1.23
C CYS A 36 -1.31 -3.21 0.50
N GLN A 37 -2.05 -4.05 1.19
CA GLN A 37 -3.35 -4.50 0.74
C GLN A 37 -4.46 -3.56 1.26
N LYS A 38 -5.44 -3.26 0.41
CA LYS A 38 -6.56 -2.35 0.69
C LYS A 38 -7.88 -2.95 0.24
N ILE A 39 -8.89 -2.92 1.11
CA ILE A 39 -10.28 -3.23 0.73
C ILE A 39 -10.97 -1.91 0.32
N PRO A 40 -11.49 -1.78 -0.91
CA PRO A 40 -12.12 -0.55 -1.36
C PRO A 40 -13.43 -0.24 -0.63
N SER A 41 -13.75 1.05 -0.46
CA SER A 41 -14.98 1.48 0.21
C SER A 41 -16.25 1.32 -0.66
N ASN A 42 -16.13 0.87 -1.90
CA ASN A 42 -17.25 0.71 -2.84
C ASN A 42 -18.01 -0.61 -2.66
N GLY A 43 -17.69 -1.40 -1.63
CA GLY A 43 -18.33 -2.68 -1.35
C GLY A 43 -17.80 -3.85 -2.18
N ALA A 44 -16.75 -3.65 -2.98
CA ALA A 44 -16.03 -4.75 -3.61
C ALA A 44 -15.39 -5.65 -2.55
N GLN A 45 -15.57 -6.97 -2.68
CA GLN A 45 -14.88 -7.96 -1.83
C GLN A 45 -13.43 -8.16 -2.25
N ASP A 46 -13.08 -7.73 -3.47
CA ASP A 46 -11.74 -7.88 -4.00
C ASP A 46 -10.78 -6.91 -3.33
N THR A 47 -9.58 -7.40 -3.06
CA THR A 47 -8.56 -6.60 -2.42
C THR A 47 -7.60 -5.99 -3.43
N GLU A 48 -7.38 -4.69 -3.30
CA GLU A 48 -6.45 -3.93 -4.11
C GLU A 48 -5.06 -3.93 -3.47
N TRP A 49 -4.03 -3.93 -4.31
CA TRP A 49 -2.67 -3.63 -3.89
C TRP A 49 -2.38 -2.16 -4.16
N ILE A 50 -1.88 -1.49 -3.14
CA ILE A 50 -1.38 -0.12 -3.27
C ILE A 50 0.14 -0.10 -3.13
N HIS A 51 0.76 0.87 -3.76
CA HIS A 51 2.21 1.08 -3.72
C HIS A 51 2.49 2.52 -3.28
N MET A 52 3.40 2.66 -2.32
CA MET A 52 3.90 3.96 -1.88
C MET A 52 5.42 3.96 -1.83
N SER A 53 5.99 5.12 -2.09
CA SER A 53 7.42 5.36 -1.94
C SER A 53 7.70 6.45 -0.90
N SER A 54 8.88 6.42 -0.29
CA SER A 54 9.35 7.48 0.60
C SER A 54 10.87 7.62 0.54
N PRO A 55 11.42 8.85 0.53
CA PRO A 55 12.86 9.05 0.66
C PRO A 55 13.35 8.95 2.11
N ASN A 56 12.45 8.97 3.10
CA ASN A 56 12.84 9.17 4.51
C ASN A 56 11.94 8.47 5.55
N LEU A 57 11.07 7.56 5.13
CA LEU A 57 10.11 6.82 5.97
C LEU A 57 8.99 7.67 6.61
N VAL A 58 8.95 8.98 6.34
CA VAL A 58 7.97 9.91 6.92
C VAL A 58 7.06 10.48 5.84
N TYR A 59 7.63 11.03 4.77
CA TYR A 59 6.84 11.58 3.66
C TYR A 59 6.59 10.49 2.63
N TRP A 60 5.35 10.02 2.57
CA TRP A 60 4.93 8.95 1.69
C TRP A 60 4.15 9.50 0.49
N HIS A 61 4.49 9.00 -0.70
CA HIS A 61 3.82 9.31 -1.94
C HIS A 61 3.10 8.06 -2.46
N TYR A 62 1.83 8.21 -2.84
CA TYR A 62 1.12 7.16 -3.57
C TYR A 62 1.70 7.10 -4.97
N GLU A 63 2.29 5.97 -5.33
CA GLU A 63 2.63 5.68 -6.71
C GLU A 63 1.35 5.30 -7.45
N ASN A 64 1.17 5.80 -8.67
CA ASN A 64 0.02 5.39 -9.47
C ASN A 64 0.13 3.88 -9.73
N ASN A 65 -0.98 3.15 -9.59
CA ASN A 65 -1.07 1.70 -9.71
C ASN A 65 -0.70 1.20 -11.13
N ASP A 66 0.57 1.30 -11.53
CA ASP A 66 1.12 0.54 -12.66
C ASP A 66 1.40 -0.91 -12.24
N ASN A 67 0.54 -1.45 -11.35
CA ASN A 67 0.55 -2.83 -10.87
C ASN A 67 0.01 -3.79 -11.94
N SER A 68 0.17 -3.47 -13.23
CA SER A 68 -0.03 -4.42 -14.32
C SER A 68 0.88 -5.66 -14.20
N GLN A 69 1.83 -5.67 -13.26
CA GLN A 69 2.74 -6.79 -12.99
C GLN A 69 2.44 -7.61 -11.72
N ILE A 70 1.45 -7.26 -10.89
CA ILE A 70 1.06 -8.08 -9.74
C ILE A 70 -0.34 -8.65 -10.00
N SER A 71 -0.41 -9.64 -10.89
CA SER A 71 -1.63 -10.41 -11.15
C SER A 71 -2.00 -11.23 -9.90
N PRO A 72 -3.30 -11.37 -9.56
CA PRO A 72 -3.79 -12.15 -8.40
C PRO A 72 -3.57 -13.67 -8.48
N ASP A 73 -2.82 -14.20 -9.46
CA ASP A 73 -2.78 -15.63 -9.76
C ASP A 73 -2.00 -16.50 -8.76
N ASN A 74 -1.70 -16.01 -7.57
CA ASN A 74 -1.33 -16.87 -6.45
C ASN A 74 -1.98 -16.36 -5.17
N HIS A 75 -3.00 -17.09 -4.73
CA HIS A 75 -3.69 -16.95 -3.44
C HIS A 75 -2.76 -17.09 -2.20
N ASP A 76 -1.44 -17.23 -2.39
CA ASP A 76 -0.44 -17.52 -1.34
C ASP A 76 0.58 -16.39 -1.10
N VAL A 77 0.44 -15.21 -1.72
CA VAL A 77 1.38 -14.06 -1.48
C VAL A 77 0.94 -13.22 -0.27
N TYR A 78 0.43 -13.85 0.79
CA TYR A 78 -0.03 -13.17 1.99
C TYR A 78 1.10 -12.81 2.98
N ASP A 79 2.35 -13.24 2.75
CA ASP A 79 3.45 -13.00 3.71
C ASP A 79 4.87 -13.07 3.12
N GLN A 80 5.02 -13.01 1.80
CA GLN A 80 6.33 -13.14 1.15
C GLN A 80 6.88 -11.74 0.88
N GLY A 81 7.75 -11.26 1.77
CA GLY A 81 8.50 -10.04 1.54
C GLY A 81 9.17 -10.06 0.16
N ILE A 82 8.99 -9.00 -0.62
CA ILE A 82 9.70 -8.82 -1.89
C ILE A 82 11.19 -8.75 -1.57
N LEU A 83 11.92 -9.83 -1.88
CA LEU A 83 13.38 -9.83 -1.88
C LEU A 83 13.84 -8.96 -3.04
N ALA A 84 14.21 -7.71 -2.74
CA ALA A 84 14.98 -6.89 -3.66
C ALA A 84 16.28 -7.66 -3.98
N ARG A 85 16.52 -7.93 -5.27
CA ARG A 85 17.76 -8.52 -5.77
C ARG A 85 18.83 -7.45 -5.96
#